data_AF-A0A2H9VS34-F1
#
_entry.id   AF-A0A2H9VS34-F1
#
_cell.length_a   1.000
_cell.length_b   1.000
_cell.length_c   1.000
_cell.angle_alpha   90.00
_cell.angle_beta   90.00
_cell.angle_gamma   90.00
#
_symmetry.space_group_name_H-M   'P 1'
#
loop_
_entity.id
_entity.type
_entity.pdbx_description
1 polymer ?
#
loop_
_entity_poly.entity_id
_entity_poly.type
_entity_poly.pdbx_seq_one_letter_code
_entity_poly.pdbx_strand_id
1 'polypeptide(L)'
;MGINYDLHLWLYDPDYIRSEIICYKTDSPGETIRPDSEIVAIKPFPYNKFGDINYNLHQFDWSIAEDKVVCYDYEFEYADFTVDDLLKDGYELQLNQEGAKMYVKHFGDIWIGRKKHELET
;
A
#
# COMPACT_ATOMS: atom_id res chain seq x y z
N MET A 1 30.40 8.44 4.06
CA MET A 1 29.18 7.96 4.73
C MET A 1 28.29 7.35 3.68
N GLY A 2 27.73 6.17 3.93
CA GLY A 2 26.82 5.50 3.01
C GLY A 2 25.50 6.27 2.86
N ILE A 3 24.76 5.99 1.80
CA ILE A 3 23.41 6.52 1.63
C ILE A 3 22.48 5.71 2.55
N ASN A 4 21.61 6.40 3.30
CA ASN A 4 20.62 5.77 4.16
C ASN A 4 19.35 5.47 3.37
N TYR A 5 18.70 4.35 3.70
CA TYR A 5 17.50 3.91 3.02
C TYR A 5 16.48 3.34 4.00
N ASP A 6 15.20 3.54 3.67
CA ASP A 6 14.06 2.91 4.28
C ASP A 6 13.41 1.95 3.28
N LEU A 7 13.43 0.65 3.60
CA LEU A 7 12.98 -0.42 2.71
C LEU A 7 11.61 -0.94 3.14
N HIS A 8 10.66 -0.83 2.24
CA HIS A 8 9.32 -1.36 2.38
C HIS A 8 9.07 -2.48 1.35
N LEU A 9 8.45 -3.56 1.80
CA LEU A 9 7.94 -4.65 0.97
C LEU A 9 6.41 -4.62 1.04
N TRP A 10 5.75 -4.45 -0.09
CA TRP A 10 4.30 -4.37 -0.18
C TRP A 10 3.78 -5.66 -0.80
N LEU A 11 3.10 -6.46 0.00
CA LEU A 11 2.52 -7.73 -0.42
C LEU A 11 1.01 -7.61 -0.49
N TYR A 12 0.48 -7.61 -1.69
CA TYR A 12 -0.95 -7.75 -1.95
C TYR A 12 -1.33 -9.23 -1.78
N ASP A 13 -2.62 -9.51 -1.64
CA ASP A 13 -3.11 -10.90 -1.71
C ASP A 13 -2.48 -11.62 -2.93
N PRO A 14 -1.96 -12.86 -2.80
CA PRO A 14 -1.33 -13.58 -3.91
C PRO A 14 -2.25 -13.77 -5.12
N ASP A 15 -3.56 -13.66 -4.93
CA ASP A 15 -4.55 -13.66 -6.01
C ASP A 15 -4.47 -12.38 -6.88
N TYR A 16 -3.72 -11.35 -6.46
CA TYR A 16 -3.44 -10.12 -7.20
C TYR A 16 -1.96 -9.99 -7.57
N ILE A 17 -1.68 -9.71 -8.85
CA ILE A 17 -0.32 -9.51 -9.38
C ILE A 17 0.10 -8.04 -9.19
N ARG A 18 0.34 -7.62 -7.95
CA ARG A 18 0.73 -6.22 -7.63
C ARG A 18 1.76 -6.06 -6.51
N SER A 19 2.44 -7.12 -6.06
CA SER A 19 3.47 -6.96 -5.01
C SER A 19 4.63 -6.06 -5.45
N GLU A 20 5.07 -5.17 -4.57
CA GLU A 20 6.04 -4.11 -4.86
C GLU A 20 7.16 -4.09 -3.81
N ILE A 21 8.35 -3.66 -4.25
CA ILE A 21 9.48 -3.33 -3.36
C ILE A 21 9.75 -1.85 -3.52
N ILE A 22 9.62 -1.10 -2.43
CA ILE A 22 9.81 0.35 -2.42
C ILE A 22 10.98 0.69 -1.51
N CYS A 23 11.92 1.49 -2.02
CA CYS A 23 13.11 1.91 -1.29
C CYS A 23 13.18 3.43 -1.30
N TYR A 24 13.00 4.03 -0.12
CA TYR A 24 13.10 5.48 0.05
C TYR A 24 14.51 5.84 0.49
N LYS A 25 15.10 6.85 -0.14
CA LYS A 25 16.33 7.46 0.38
C LYS A 25 15.96 8.32 1.60
N THR A 26 16.71 8.19 2.68
CA THR A 26 16.53 9.01 3.89
C THR A 26 17.71 9.93 4.14
N ASP A 27 17.47 11.02 4.85
CA ASP A 27 18.50 12.00 5.19
C ASP A 27 19.32 11.55 6.40
N SER A 28 18.68 10.82 7.33
CA SER A 28 19.33 10.32 8.55
C SER A 28 19.17 8.81 8.75
N PRO A 29 20.13 8.15 9.43
CA PRO A 29 19.96 6.76 9.85
C PRO A 29 18.77 6.61 10.79
N GLY A 30 17.93 5.60 10.57
CA GLY A 30 16.75 5.31 11.39
C GLY A 30 15.53 6.19 11.10
N GLU A 31 15.62 7.12 10.15
CA GLU A 31 14.48 7.88 9.67
C GLU A 31 13.46 6.97 8.98
N THR A 32 12.18 7.22 9.24
CA THR A 32 11.07 6.41 8.77
C THR A 32 10.14 7.20 7.87
N ILE A 33 9.97 6.75 6.62
CA ILE A 33 9.00 7.34 5.70
C ILE A 33 7.64 6.69 5.94
N ARG A 34 6.61 7.51 6.09
CA ARG A 34 5.24 7.02 6.19
C ARG A 34 4.76 6.64 4.78
N PRO A 35 4.21 5.45 4.56
CA PRO A 35 3.61 5.12 3.27
C PRO A 35 2.40 6.01 2.99
N ASP A 36 2.14 6.28 1.72
CA ASP A 36 0.97 7.05 1.28
C ASP A 36 -0.35 6.29 1.52
N SER A 37 -0.28 4.95 1.61
CA SER A 37 -1.42 4.11 1.98
C SER A 37 -1.80 4.28 3.44
N GLU A 38 -3.10 4.29 3.71
CA GLU A 38 -3.64 4.40 5.04
C GLU A 38 -3.48 3.07 5.79
N ILE A 39 -2.71 3.07 6.88
CA ILE A 39 -2.60 1.92 7.78
C ILE A 39 -3.92 1.80 8.52
N VAL A 40 -4.70 0.77 8.20
CA VAL A 40 -6.05 0.56 8.71
C VAL A 40 -6.07 -0.33 9.95
N ALA A 41 -5.06 -1.17 10.15
CA ALA A 41 -4.95 -2.00 11.36
C ALA A 41 -3.53 -2.50 11.63
N ILE A 42 -3.36 -3.06 12.84
CA ILE A 42 -2.22 -3.92 13.19
C ILE A 42 -2.80 -5.32 13.38
N LYS A 43 -2.60 -6.19 12.38
CA LYS A 43 -3.03 -7.60 12.41
C LYS A 43 -1.80 -8.51 12.31
N PRO A 44 -1.84 -9.75 12.84
CA PRO A 44 -0.77 -10.72 12.63
C PRO A 44 -0.58 -11.03 11.15
N PHE A 45 0.65 -10.92 10.65
CA PHE A 45 0.97 -11.24 9.26
C PHE A 45 0.75 -12.74 8.96
N PRO A 46 0.05 -13.10 7.87
CA PRO A 46 -0.28 -14.48 7.54
C PRO A 46 0.89 -15.18 6.84
N TYR A 47 1.92 -15.54 7.61
CA TYR A 47 3.14 -16.19 7.09
C TYR A 47 2.88 -17.46 6.28
N ASN A 48 1.82 -18.21 6.58
CA ASN A 48 1.44 -19.41 5.84
C ASN A 48 0.92 -19.12 4.42
N LYS A 49 0.41 -17.91 4.17
CA LYS A 49 -0.12 -17.47 2.87
C LYS A 49 0.98 -16.94 1.94
N PHE A 50 2.02 -16.35 2.51
CA PHE A 50 3.10 -15.67 1.78
C PHE A 50 4.48 -16.34 1.90
N GLY A 51 4.62 -17.33 2.76
CA GLY A 51 5.91 -17.93 3.10
C GLY A 51 6.44 -18.85 2.00
N ASP A 52 7.48 -18.39 1.29
CA ASP A 52 8.42 -19.23 0.56
C ASP A 52 9.58 -19.64 1.49
N ILE A 53 10.12 -20.84 1.32
CA ILE A 53 11.24 -21.38 2.12
C ILE A 53 12.54 -20.57 1.93
N ASN A 54 12.62 -19.77 0.86
CA ASN A 54 13.84 -19.06 0.46
C ASN A 54 14.00 -17.67 1.08
N TYR A 55 12.96 -17.08 1.66
CA TYR A 55 13.02 -15.71 2.21
C TYR A 55 12.49 -15.64 3.64
N ASN A 56 13.33 -15.12 4.55
CA ASN A 56 12.94 -14.92 5.95
C ASN A 56 12.08 -13.65 6.10
N LEU A 57 10.76 -13.79 6.04
CA LEU A 57 9.82 -12.68 6.25
C LEU A 57 9.75 -12.18 7.71
N HIS A 58 10.33 -12.90 8.68
CA HIS A 58 10.35 -12.47 10.08
C HIS A 58 11.33 -11.32 10.37
N GLN A 59 12.20 -10.97 9.41
CA GLN A 59 13.07 -9.79 9.50
C GLN A 59 12.31 -8.47 9.30
N PHE A 60 11.02 -8.52 8.96
CA PHE A 60 10.17 -7.36 8.76
C PHE A 60 9.15 -7.20 9.89
N ASP A 61 8.84 -5.96 10.22
CA ASP A 61 7.65 -5.58 10.98
C ASP A 61 6.53 -5.30 10.00
N TRP A 62 5.41 -6.01 10.18
CA TRP A 62 4.30 -6.01 9.23
C TRP A 62 3.13 -5.18 9.75
N SER A 63 2.62 -4.30 8.89
CA SER A 63 1.37 -3.56 9.09
C SER A 63 0.41 -3.88 7.95
N ILE A 64 -0.89 -3.72 8.19
CA ILE A 64 -1.90 -3.85 7.14
C ILE A 64 -2.41 -2.46 6.76
N ALA A 65 -2.30 -2.14 5.48
CA ALA A 65 -2.82 -0.93 4.88
C ALA A 65 -3.90 -1.29 3.88
N GLU A 66 -4.75 -0.32 3.56
CA GLU A 66 -5.74 -0.48 2.52
C GLU A 66 -5.25 0.19 1.24
N ASP A 67 -5.28 -0.54 0.13
CA ASP A 67 -5.12 0.09 -1.18
C ASP A 67 -6.45 0.56 -1.71
N LYS A 68 -6.47 1.79 -2.20
CA LYS A 68 -7.63 2.36 -2.86
C LYS A 68 -7.20 3.13 -4.09
N VAL A 69 -7.90 2.87 -5.18
CA VAL A 69 -7.85 3.76 -6.35
C VAL A 69 -8.95 4.77 -6.19
N VAL A 70 -8.58 6.05 -6.34
CA VAL A 70 -9.51 7.17 -6.27
C VAL A 70 -9.54 7.82 -7.65
N CYS A 71 -10.73 7.97 -8.20
CA CYS A 71 -10.98 8.76 -9.41
C CYS A 71 -11.88 9.93 -9.05
N TYR A 72 -11.53 11.14 -9.48
CA TYR A 72 -12.34 12.32 -9.22
C TYR A 72 -13.25 12.63 -10.40
N ASP A 73 -14.45 13.15 -10.11
CA ASP A 73 -15.47 13.44 -11.13
C ASP A 73 -14.97 14.39 -12.23
N TYR A 74 -14.04 15.31 -11.89
CA TYR A 74 -13.44 16.23 -12.86
C TYR A 74 -12.46 15.57 -13.84
N GLU A 75 -11.94 14.37 -13.53
CA GLU A 75 -11.00 13.64 -14.39
C GLU A 75 -11.71 12.98 -15.56
N PHE A 76 -13.04 12.90 -15.53
CA PHE A 76 -13.85 12.23 -16.54
C PHE A 76 -14.01 13.00 -17.83
N GLU A 77 -13.73 14.31 -17.85
CA GLU A 77 -13.83 15.13 -19.06
C GLU A 77 -12.94 14.61 -20.19
N TYR A 78 -11.83 13.94 -19.85
CA TYR A 78 -10.85 13.40 -20.79
C TYR A 78 -10.64 11.89 -20.66
N ALA A 79 -11.50 11.20 -19.90
CA ALA A 79 -11.35 9.77 -19.65
C ALA A 79 -12.03 8.93 -20.74
N ASP A 80 -11.42 7.77 -21.05
CA ASP A 80 -12.00 6.76 -21.96
C ASP A 80 -13.03 5.84 -21.27
N PHE A 81 -13.53 6.22 -20.10
CA PHE A 81 -14.50 5.46 -19.32
C PHE A 81 -15.60 6.37 -18.74
N THR A 82 -16.75 5.79 -18.43
CA THR A 82 -17.89 6.50 -17.81
C THR A 82 -18.04 6.18 -16.33
N VAL A 83 -18.83 6.98 -15.61
CA VAL A 83 -19.24 6.67 -14.23
C VAL A 83 -19.88 5.28 -14.14
N ASP A 84 -20.74 4.93 -15.09
CA ASP A 84 -21.40 3.62 -15.11
C ASP A 84 -20.39 2.48 -15.28
N ASP A 85 -19.29 2.70 -16.01
CA ASP A 85 -18.22 1.72 -16.15
C ASP A 85 -17.48 1.53 -14.82
N LEU A 86 -17.19 2.61 -14.10
CA LEU A 86 -16.58 2.54 -12.76
C LEU A 86 -17.49 1.82 -11.76
N LEU A 87 -18.78 2.17 -11.72
CA LEU A 87 -19.73 1.51 -10.81
C LEU A 87 -19.88 0.02 -11.13
N LYS A 88 -19.85 -0.37 -12.41
CA LYS A 88 -19.83 -1.79 -12.82
C LYS A 88 -18.54 -2.49 -12.46
N ASP A 89 -17.40 -1.79 -12.50
CA ASP A 89 -16.11 -2.31 -12.07
C ASP A 89 -15.97 -2.37 -10.53
N GLY A 90 -16.98 -1.92 -9.78
CA GLY A 90 -17.03 -2.02 -8.32
C GLY A 90 -16.45 -0.83 -7.57
N TYR A 91 -16.35 0.34 -8.23
CA TYR A 91 -16.12 1.60 -7.53
C TYR A 91 -17.36 2.04 -6.77
N GLU A 92 -17.16 2.69 -5.64
CA GLU A 92 -18.21 3.29 -4.81
C GLU A 92 -18.11 4.81 -4.82
N LEU A 93 -19.25 5.50 -4.91
CA LEU A 93 -19.31 6.96 -4.80
C LEU A 93 -19.11 7.38 -3.34
N GLN A 94 -18.15 8.28 -3.12
CA GLN A 94 -17.89 8.94 -1.85
C GLN A 94 -17.78 10.45 -2.04
N LEU A 95 -17.84 11.20 -0.93
CA LEU A 95 -17.57 12.64 -0.92
C LEU A 95 -16.27 12.89 -0.17
N ASN A 96 -15.39 13.71 -0.74
CA ASN A 96 -14.19 14.16 -0.04
C ASN A 96 -14.57 15.17 1.08
N GLN A 97 -13.57 15.64 1.84
CA GLN A 97 -13.79 16.59 2.94
C GLN A 97 -14.39 17.94 2.51
N GLU A 98 -14.27 18.28 1.22
CA GLU A 98 -14.78 19.51 0.61
C GLU A 98 -16.15 19.31 -0.07
N GLY A 99 -16.70 18.10 -0.01
CA GLY A 99 -17.98 17.74 -0.64
C GLY A 99 -17.91 17.44 -2.13
N ALA A 100 -16.70 17.32 -2.71
CA ALA A 100 -16.53 16.89 -4.10
C ALA A 100 -16.73 15.38 -4.23
N LYS A 101 -17.34 14.96 -5.35
CA LYS A 101 -17.56 13.54 -5.67
C LYS A 101 -16.25 12.86 -6.04
N MET A 102 -16.01 11.71 -5.41
CA MET A 102 -14.91 10.82 -5.74
C MET A 102 -15.44 9.39 -5.84
N TYR A 103 -14.85 8.59 -6.71
CA TYR A 103 -15.18 7.18 -6.90
C TYR A 103 -14.01 6.37 -6.42
N VAL A 104 -14.25 5.48 -5.46
CA VAL A 104 -13.21 4.75 -4.75
C VAL A 104 -13.43 3.26 -4.95
N LYS A 105 -12.40 2.54 -5.40
CA LYS A 105 -12.39 1.08 -5.45
C LYS A 105 -11.35 0.53 -4.50
N HIS A 106 -11.82 -0.33 -3.60
CA HIS A 106 -10.98 -1.05 -2.65
C HIS A 106 -10.38 -2.27 -3.36
N PHE A 107 -9.05 -2.29 -3.49
CA PHE A 107 -8.35 -3.41 -4.13
C PHE A 107 -7.92 -4.50 -3.14
N GLY A 108 -8.08 -4.23 -1.85
CA GLY A 108 -7.86 -5.18 -0.77
C GLY A 108 -6.81 -4.72 0.22
N ASP A 109 -6.48 -5.63 1.14
CA ASP A 109 -5.47 -5.42 2.16
C ASP A 109 -4.06 -5.55 1.55
N ILE A 110 -3.22 -4.55 1.75
CA ILE A 110 -1.78 -4.60 1.50
C ILE A 110 -1.06 -4.88 2.81
N TRP A 111 -0.20 -5.89 2.82
CA TRP A 111 0.76 -6.07 3.89
C TRP A 111 2.02 -5.28 3.59
N ILE A 112 2.28 -4.25 4.41
CA ILE A 112 3.49 -3.43 4.31
C ILE A 112 4.48 -3.94 5.36
N GLY A 113 5.53 -4.60 4.89
CA GLY A 113 6.65 -5.07 5.68
C GLY A 113 7.79 -4.06 5.67
N ARG A 114 8.15 -3.56 6.84
CA ARG A 114 9.30 -2.67 7.03
C ARG A 114 10.46 -3.46 7.61
N LYS A 115 11.65 -3.36 7.04
CA LYS A 115 12.80 -4.12 7.57
C LYS A 115 13.14 -3.63 8.98
N LYS A 116 13.29 -4.56 9.92
CA LYS A 116 13.76 -4.25 11.28
C LYS A 116 15.16 -3.65 11.19
N HIS A 117 15.40 -2.55 11.89
CA HIS A 117 16.76 -2.08 12.10
C HIS A 117 17.47 -3.09 13.01
N GLU A 118 18.60 -3.62 12.56
CA GLU A 118 19.50 -4.33 13.47
C GLU A 118 19.97 -3.31 14.49
N LEU A 119 19.60 -3.51 15.76
CA LEU A 119 20.24 -2.80 16.86
C LEU A 119 21.70 -3.23 16.84
N GLU A 120 22.59 -2.36 16.34
CA GLU A 120 24.02 -2.51 16.53
C GLU A 120 24.25 -2.69 18.03
N THR A 121 24.66 -3.89 18.43
CA THR A 121 24.91 -4.27 19.82
C THR A 121 26.38 -4.12 20.14
#